data_AF-A0A368FNC8-F1
#
_entry.id   AF-A0A368FNC8-F1
#
_cell.length_a   1.000
_cell.length_b   1.000
_cell.length_c   1.000
_cell.angle_alpha   90.00
_cell.angle_beta   90.00
_cell.angle_gamma   90.00
#
_symmetry.space_group_name_H-M   'P 1'
#
loop_
_entity.id
_entity.type
_entity.pdbx_description
1 polymer ?
#
loop_
_entity_poly.entity_id
_entity_poly.type
_entity_poly.pdbx_seq_one_letter_code
_entity_poly.pdbx_strand_id
1 'polypeptide(L)'
;MNVLSSAIPADVLQKGLHHYIVKKAYANARPEKLWGILSEACASNNVKGWSGKSLDVLTFMTSWTSQKSFPILKVSVDHDYQISYRQQSCVNGSADWYIPIASANRTNEEFNWFYGQHGTSPAWSLYFPLARLDNVRGNAFVRLHYDRMLWPLMKRNMHITKDPVTHGTILSDAWFFVSRGDYTWRQFLDVFESIDWADKPIPWFVGLQVVEKFYRSFRFTDEIEIVSKYLTSLMEWTYMELGLPTNHSPKWDKRILGSSINAWMCRLNDLGCLNTAKAQFTQFLSNCKNAHSGTAHCAGIVPDFRRTMYCYGLKQNPEAVDTVYSLYKHLAKETKYFDRDGDNLLFAMSCHNRTDKLNEYIHAILNGELPMKMLSYIGDNDRTARVLYDYLRQNIHEVLLSDVDFDYFANAMTTDWSTKEQLNKLIFFEITEDYKLLDEKQRAAWETAIRRVIEKQSWLKSSGREILDWLEYQFH
;
A
#
# COMPACT_ATOMS: atom_id res chain seq x y z
N MET A 1 1.63 21.67 0.14
CA MET A 1 2.70 22.28 0.96
C MET A 1 4.09 21.81 0.56
N ASN A 2 4.36 20.51 0.37
CA ASN A 2 5.69 20.05 -0.07
C ASN A 2 6.12 20.63 -1.45
N VAL A 3 5.21 20.72 -2.42
CA VAL A 3 5.50 21.38 -3.72
C VAL A 3 5.91 22.84 -3.55
N LEU A 4 5.32 23.54 -2.57
CA LEU A 4 5.63 24.92 -2.25
C LEU A 4 7.02 25.04 -1.59
N SER A 5 7.35 24.15 -0.66
CA SER A 5 8.67 24.12 -0.03
C SER A 5 9.79 23.73 -0.99
N SER A 6 9.49 22.99 -2.06
CA SER A 6 10.46 22.71 -3.12
C SER A 6 10.74 23.91 -4.02
N ALA A 7 9.82 24.89 -4.08
CA ALA A 7 9.94 26.08 -4.92
C ALA A 7 10.45 27.33 -4.17
N ILE A 8 10.41 27.31 -2.83
CA ILE A 8 10.79 28.43 -1.96
C ILE A 8 11.89 27.96 -1.00
N PRO A 9 13.01 28.69 -0.87
CA PRO A 9 14.02 28.41 0.15
C PRO A 9 13.42 28.31 1.55
N ALA A 10 13.88 27.36 2.36
CA ALA A 10 13.27 27.02 3.64
C ALA A 10 13.22 28.21 4.63
N ASP A 11 14.26 29.03 4.65
CA ASP A 11 14.36 30.25 5.45
C ASP A 11 13.33 31.31 5.03
N VAL A 12 13.15 31.50 3.71
CA VAL A 12 12.16 32.43 3.16
C VAL A 12 10.74 31.94 3.45
N LEU A 13 10.48 30.64 3.30
CA LEU A 13 9.20 30.03 3.64
C LEU A 13 8.90 30.20 5.13
N GLN A 14 9.85 29.90 6.01
CA GLN A 14 9.69 30.06 7.46
C GLN A 14 9.42 31.52 7.84
N LYS A 15 10.17 32.46 7.28
CA LYS A 15 9.96 33.91 7.49
C LYS A 15 8.56 34.34 7.05
N GLY A 16 8.13 33.87 5.87
CA GLY A 16 6.80 34.16 5.34
C GLY A 16 5.68 33.56 6.21
N LEU A 17 5.84 32.33 6.70
CA LEU A 17 4.89 31.70 7.61
C LEU A 17 4.84 32.42 8.97
N HIS A 18 5.98 32.82 9.52
CA HIS A 18 6.04 33.62 10.73
C HIS A 18 5.29 34.94 10.56
N HIS A 19 5.55 35.68 9.48
CA HIS A 19 4.82 36.91 9.17
C HIS A 19 3.32 36.68 9.01
N TYR A 20 2.91 35.59 8.36
CA TYR A 20 1.50 35.23 8.23
C TYR A 20 0.84 34.98 9.59
N ILE A 21 1.48 34.19 10.46
CA ILE A 21 0.98 33.88 11.81
C ILE A 21 0.84 35.16 12.63
N VAL A 22 1.85 36.03 12.64
CA VAL A 22 1.81 37.31 13.38
C VAL A 22 0.70 38.22 12.83
N LYS A 23 0.59 38.36 11.51
CA LYS A 23 -0.43 39.23 10.87
C LYS A 23 -1.86 38.70 11.02
N LYS A 24 -2.02 37.41 11.29
CA LYS A 24 -3.32 36.73 11.47
C LYS A 24 -3.57 36.26 12.90
N ALA A 25 -2.75 36.68 13.86
CA ALA A 25 -2.94 36.37 15.25
C ALA A 25 -4.35 36.80 15.72
N TYR A 26 -5.05 35.88 16.38
CA TYR A 26 -6.40 36.09 16.92
C TYR A 26 -7.48 36.44 15.87
N ALA A 27 -7.25 36.14 14.60
CA ALA A 27 -8.17 36.44 13.50
C ALA A 27 -8.37 35.25 12.55
N ASN A 28 -9.33 35.37 11.64
CA ASN A 28 -9.60 34.39 10.60
C ASN A 28 -8.77 34.67 9.33
N ALA A 29 -8.52 33.62 8.55
CA ALA A 29 -7.76 33.71 7.31
C ALA A 29 -8.43 32.97 6.15
N ARG A 30 -8.12 33.42 4.93
CA ARG A 30 -8.45 32.75 3.67
C ARG A 30 -7.14 32.41 2.93
N PRO A 31 -7.09 31.36 2.09
CA PRO A 31 -5.87 30.93 1.41
C PRO A 31 -5.13 32.05 0.67
N GLU A 32 -5.85 32.98 0.05
CA GLU A 32 -5.26 34.09 -0.72
C GLU A 32 -4.40 35.01 0.16
N LYS A 33 -4.72 35.13 1.46
CA LYS A 33 -3.92 35.90 2.40
C LYS A 33 -2.61 35.20 2.76
N LEU A 34 -2.61 33.87 2.84
CA LEU A 34 -1.36 33.11 3.02
C LEU A 34 -0.47 33.28 1.79
N TRP A 35 -1.01 33.05 0.60
CA TRP A 35 -0.24 33.12 -0.63
C TRP A 35 0.29 34.52 -0.91
N GLY A 36 -0.50 35.57 -0.67
CA GLY A 36 -0.05 36.96 -0.82
C GLY A 36 1.15 37.29 0.09
N ILE A 37 1.12 36.88 1.36
CA ILE A 37 2.24 37.12 2.29
C ILE A 37 3.49 36.33 1.87
N LEU A 38 3.32 35.11 1.36
CA LEU A 38 4.44 34.34 0.83
C LEU A 38 5.01 34.95 -0.46
N SER A 39 4.18 35.51 -1.35
CA SER A 39 4.64 36.30 -2.50
C SER A 39 5.48 37.52 -2.08
N GLU A 40 5.05 38.24 -1.03
CA GLU A 40 5.80 39.37 -0.46
C GLU A 40 7.16 38.91 0.10
N ALA A 41 7.19 37.77 0.80
CA ALA A 41 8.43 37.19 1.31
C ALA A 41 9.38 36.78 0.18
N CYS A 42 8.87 36.12 -0.87
CA CYS A 42 9.66 35.76 -2.05
C CYS A 42 10.23 37.00 -2.75
N ALA A 43 9.43 38.05 -2.93
CA ALA A 43 9.87 39.30 -3.54
C ALA A 43 10.98 39.98 -2.72
N SER A 44 10.83 40.04 -1.41
CA SER A 44 11.80 40.68 -0.51
C SER A 44 13.14 39.94 -0.43
N ASN A 45 13.17 38.64 -0.76
CA ASN A 45 14.38 37.81 -0.74
C ASN A 45 14.83 37.38 -2.15
N ASN A 46 14.38 38.07 -3.21
CA ASN A 46 14.77 37.83 -4.60
C ASN A 46 14.51 36.40 -5.11
N VAL A 47 13.53 35.68 -4.55
CA VAL A 47 13.15 34.34 -5.03
C VAL A 47 12.45 34.48 -6.38
N LYS A 48 13.02 33.89 -7.43
CA LYS A 48 12.51 33.99 -8.80
C LYS A 48 11.49 32.89 -9.12
N GLY A 49 10.45 33.26 -9.87
CA GLY A 49 9.47 32.34 -10.42
C GLY A 49 9.68 32.05 -11.90
N TRP A 50 8.66 31.46 -12.53
CA TRP A 50 8.68 30.98 -13.91
C TRP A 50 8.91 32.06 -14.98
N SER A 51 8.68 33.34 -14.68
CA SER A 51 8.85 34.46 -15.61
C SER A 51 10.17 35.22 -15.44
N GLY A 52 11.09 34.71 -14.60
CA GLY A 52 12.32 35.44 -14.20
C GLY A 52 12.08 36.63 -13.27
N LYS A 53 10.82 36.96 -12.98
CA LYS A 53 10.40 37.92 -11.95
C LYS A 53 10.28 37.24 -10.59
N SER A 54 9.99 38.00 -9.54
CA SER A 54 9.70 37.45 -8.21
C SER A 54 8.59 36.40 -8.27
N LEU A 55 8.73 35.32 -7.51
CA LEU A 55 7.77 34.22 -7.51
C LEU A 55 6.40 34.69 -7.01
N ASP A 56 5.39 34.55 -7.87
CA ASP A 56 3.99 34.79 -7.50
C ASP A 56 3.39 33.51 -6.90
N VAL A 57 3.48 33.40 -5.57
CA VAL A 57 2.96 32.26 -4.81
C VAL A 57 1.44 32.16 -4.91
N LEU A 58 0.73 33.26 -5.09
CA LEU A 58 -0.73 33.28 -5.24
C LEU A 58 -1.15 32.55 -6.51
N THR A 59 -0.63 32.97 -7.67
CA THR A 59 -0.94 32.31 -8.95
C THR A 59 -0.50 30.85 -8.95
N PHE A 60 0.71 30.57 -8.45
CA PHE A 60 1.23 29.22 -8.31
C PHE A 60 0.30 28.32 -7.48
N MET A 61 0.07 28.65 -6.21
CA MET A 61 -0.68 27.78 -5.30
C MET A 61 -2.17 27.72 -5.62
N THR A 62 -2.74 28.77 -6.21
CA THR A 62 -4.13 28.74 -6.70
C THR A 62 -4.33 27.65 -7.74
N SER A 63 -3.35 27.42 -8.64
CA SER A 63 -3.41 26.31 -9.62
C SER A 63 -3.46 24.94 -8.95
N TRP A 64 -2.84 24.78 -7.78
CA TRP A 64 -2.81 23.51 -7.04
C TRP A 64 -4.00 23.31 -6.12
N THR A 65 -4.54 24.38 -5.52
CA THR A 65 -5.59 24.26 -4.49
C THR A 65 -7.01 24.35 -5.04
N SER A 66 -7.19 24.85 -6.26
CA SER A 66 -8.52 25.11 -6.83
C SER A 66 -9.01 24.04 -7.79
N GLN A 67 -8.12 23.12 -8.20
CA GLN A 67 -8.42 22.05 -9.15
C GLN A 67 -8.62 20.71 -8.42
N LYS A 68 -9.59 19.90 -8.86
CA LYS A 68 -9.91 18.58 -8.24
C LYS A 68 -8.98 17.43 -8.68
N SER A 69 -7.97 17.72 -9.51
CA SER A 69 -7.06 16.71 -10.08
C SER A 69 -5.59 17.06 -9.82
N PHE A 70 -4.68 16.24 -10.34
CA PHE A 70 -3.24 16.44 -10.28
C PHE A 70 -2.61 16.24 -11.66
N PRO A 71 -1.44 16.86 -11.91
CA PRO A 71 -0.80 16.78 -13.21
C PRO A 71 -0.13 15.42 -13.45
N ILE A 72 -0.31 14.92 -14.67
CA ILE A 72 0.56 13.92 -15.30
C ILE A 72 1.35 14.65 -16.38
N LEU A 73 2.68 14.47 -16.36
CA LEU A 73 3.54 14.92 -17.44
C LEU A 73 3.89 13.73 -18.33
N LYS A 74 3.31 13.74 -19.53
CA LYS A 74 3.62 12.78 -20.58
C LYS A 74 4.88 13.21 -21.31
N VAL A 75 5.87 12.34 -21.30
CA VAL A 75 7.14 12.47 -22.00
C VAL A 75 7.09 11.53 -23.20
N SER A 76 7.22 12.08 -24.40
CA SER A 76 7.14 11.33 -25.65
C SER A 76 8.19 11.76 -26.64
N VAL A 77 8.66 10.83 -27.47
CA VAL A 77 9.50 11.11 -28.63
C VAL A 77 8.66 11.14 -29.90
N ASP A 78 8.88 12.14 -30.75
CA ASP A 78 8.24 12.24 -32.05
C ASP A 78 9.07 11.63 -33.19
N HIS A 79 8.58 11.76 -34.42
CA HIS A 79 9.21 11.21 -35.62
C HIS A 79 10.56 11.86 -35.96
N ASP A 80 10.80 13.08 -35.47
CA ASP A 80 12.03 13.85 -35.68
C ASP A 80 13.03 13.63 -34.54
N TYR A 81 12.81 12.61 -33.70
CA TYR A 81 13.60 12.30 -32.53
C TYR A 81 13.64 13.44 -31.49
N GLN A 82 12.62 14.30 -31.48
CA GLN A 82 12.42 15.29 -30.43
C GLN A 82 11.62 14.71 -29.28
N ILE A 83 12.15 14.87 -28.09
CA ILE A 83 11.48 14.55 -26.83
C ILE A 83 10.72 15.79 -26.40
N SER A 84 9.41 15.65 -26.24
CA SER A 84 8.50 16.69 -25.80
C SER A 84 7.75 16.28 -24.53
N TYR A 85 7.30 17.28 -23.79
CA TYR A 85 6.55 17.11 -22.56
C TYR A 85 5.16 17.71 -22.73
N ARG A 86 4.14 17.02 -22.21
CA ARG A 86 2.76 17.50 -22.21
C ARG A 86 2.09 17.24 -20.88
N GLN A 87 1.50 18.29 -20.32
CA GLN A 87 0.69 18.20 -19.11
C GLN A 87 -0.73 17.72 -19.43
N GLN A 88 -1.23 16.81 -18.59
CA GLN A 88 -2.60 16.30 -18.61
C GLN A 88 -3.16 16.20 -17.19
N SER A 89 -4.47 16.44 -17.05
CA SER A 89 -5.21 16.14 -15.81
C SER A 89 -5.50 14.64 -15.67
N CYS A 90 -5.27 14.08 -14.48
CA CYS A 90 -5.43 12.65 -14.21
C CYS A 90 -6.89 12.12 -14.30
N VAL A 91 -7.87 12.92 -13.85
CA VAL A 91 -9.29 12.50 -13.68
C VAL A 91 -10.23 13.25 -14.63
N ASN A 92 -9.74 14.25 -15.38
CA ASN A 92 -10.43 15.28 -16.17
C ASN A 92 -10.43 16.66 -15.47
N GLY A 93 -10.27 17.72 -16.27
CA GLY A 93 -10.17 19.12 -15.81
C GLY A 93 -9.18 19.93 -16.64
N SER A 94 -9.00 21.20 -16.28
CA SER A 94 -7.91 22.04 -16.82
C SER A 94 -6.56 21.41 -16.54
N ALA A 95 -5.60 21.69 -17.41
CA ALA A 95 -4.26 21.11 -17.38
C ALA A 95 -3.25 22.27 -17.37
N ASP A 96 -3.34 23.10 -16.32
CA ASP A 96 -2.69 24.42 -16.22
C ASP A 96 -1.99 24.63 -14.86
N TRP A 97 -1.25 23.62 -14.39
CA TRP A 97 -0.41 23.75 -13.20
C TRP A 97 0.93 24.43 -13.52
N TYR A 98 1.44 25.17 -12.53
CA TYR A 98 2.83 25.62 -12.49
C TYR A 98 3.62 24.60 -11.69
N ILE A 99 4.47 23.81 -12.37
CA ILE A 99 5.15 22.66 -11.78
C ILE A 99 6.66 22.96 -11.65
N PRO A 100 7.19 23.05 -10.42
CA PRO A 100 8.62 23.24 -10.18
C PRO A 100 9.35 21.90 -10.22
N ILE A 101 10.03 21.57 -11.31
CA ILE A 101 10.64 20.24 -11.49
C ILE A 101 12.15 20.33 -11.33
N ALA A 102 12.69 19.47 -10.48
CA ALA A 102 14.12 19.22 -10.40
C ALA A 102 14.46 18.05 -11.35
N SER A 103 15.41 18.28 -12.26
CA SER A 103 15.91 17.25 -13.16
C SER A 103 17.39 17.03 -12.90
N ALA A 104 17.85 15.78 -12.99
CA ALA A 104 19.25 15.41 -12.78
C ALA A 104 19.81 14.72 -14.01
N ASN A 105 21.00 15.15 -14.44
CA ASN A 105 21.84 14.40 -15.35
C ASN A 105 23.09 13.90 -14.60
N ARG A 106 24.05 13.30 -15.31
CA ARG A 106 25.27 12.73 -14.68
C ARG A 106 26.18 13.74 -14.00
N THR A 107 26.12 15.02 -14.39
CA THR A 107 27.05 16.04 -13.90
C THR A 107 26.38 17.07 -13.02
N ASN A 108 25.13 17.43 -13.34
CA ASN A 108 24.42 18.56 -12.74
C ASN A 108 22.96 18.20 -12.43
N GLU A 109 22.40 18.94 -11.48
CA GLU A 109 20.96 19.06 -11.27
C GLU A 109 20.50 20.45 -11.70
N GLU A 110 19.32 20.51 -12.31
CA GLU A 110 18.69 21.73 -12.76
C GLU A 110 17.27 21.83 -12.20
N PHE A 111 16.81 23.06 -11.99
CA PHE A 111 15.46 23.35 -11.54
C PHE A 111 14.76 24.20 -12.60
N ASN A 112 13.66 23.71 -13.15
CA ASN A 112 12.92 24.37 -14.21
C ASN A 112 11.41 24.36 -13.91
N TRP A 113 10.74 25.44 -14.30
CA TRP A 113 9.28 25.53 -14.23
C TRP A 113 8.64 24.95 -15.49
N PHE A 114 7.75 24.00 -15.32
CA PHE A 114 6.83 23.57 -16.37
C PHE A 114 5.48 24.26 -16.18
N TYR A 115 5.03 25.01 -17.18
CA TYR A 115 3.70 25.63 -17.19
C TYR A 115 3.19 25.77 -18.62
N GLY A 116 1.87 25.94 -18.77
CA GLY A 116 1.20 25.77 -20.06
C GLY A 116 1.10 24.30 -20.49
N GLN A 117 0.47 24.05 -21.63
CA GLN A 117 0.19 22.67 -22.07
C GLN A 117 1.44 21.86 -22.42
N HIS A 118 2.45 22.51 -23.01
CA HIS A 118 3.66 21.88 -23.57
C HIS A 118 4.97 22.33 -22.90
N GLY A 119 4.88 23.13 -21.84
CA GLY A 119 6.04 23.85 -21.31
C GLY A 119 6.41 25.04 -22.20
N THR A 120 7.10 26.02 -21.62
CA THR A 120 7.43 27.29 -22.30
C THR A 120 8.93 27.55 -22.44
N SER A 121 9.76 26.62 -21.97
CA SER A 121 11.21 26.73 -21.91
C SER A 121 11.85 25.61 -22.75
N PRO A 122 13.04 25.84 -23.35
CA PRO A 122 13.83 24.79 -23.99
C PRO A 122 14.12 23.58 -23.10
N ALA A 123 14.04 23.73 -21.77
CA ALA A 123 14.15 22.60 -20.83
C ALA A 123 13.12 21.48 -21.09
N TRP A 124 12.03 21.76 -21.81
CA TRP A 124 10.92 20.82 -22.10
C TRP A 124 10.89 20.34 -23.56
N SER A 125 11.96 20.62 -24.32
CA SER A 125 12.18 20.11 -25.67
C SER A 125 13.63 19.64 -25.76
N LEU A 126 13.82 18.32 -25.77
CA LEU A 126 15.15 17.69 -25.74
C LEU A 126 15.36 16.83 -26.99
N TYR A 127 16.61 16.57 -27.33
CA TYR A 127 16.94 15.60 -28.37
C TYR A 127 17.02 14.19 -27.78
N PHE A 128 16.56 13.19 -28.54
CA PHE A 128 16.84 11.79 -28.24
C PHE A 128 18.34 11.48 -28.42
N PRO A 129 18.98 10.67 -27.55
CA PRO A 129 18.40 9.96 -26.41
C PRO A 129 18.26 10.80 -25.13
N LEU A 130 17.21 10.54 -24.35
CA LEU A 130 17.03 11.11 -23.01
C LEU A 130 18.21 10.75 -22.09
N ALA A 131 18.91 11.78 -21.59
CA ALA A 131 20.10 11.64 -20.75
C ALA A 131 19.94 12.26 -19.34
N ARG A 132 18.70 12.38 -18.86
CA ARG A 132 18.36 12.89 -17.52
C ARG A 132 17.20 12.13 -16.89
N LEU A 133 17.00 12.32 -15.58
CA LEU A 133 15.79 12.00 -14.85
C LEU A 133 15.08 13.30 -14.46
N ASP A 134 13.76 13.29 -14.51
CA ASP A 134 12.93 14.40 -14.04
C ASP A 134 12.26 14.06 -12.70
N ASN A 135 11.84 15.08 -11.96
CA ASN A 135 11.20 14.97 -10.65
C ASN A 135 12.04 14.19 -9.62
N VAL A 136 13.36 14.42 -9.62
CA VAL A 136 14.25 13.76 -8.65
C VAL A 136 13.90 14.16 -7.23
N ARG A 137 14.03 13.21 -6.30
CA ARG A 137 13.59 13.31 -4.90
C ARG A 137 12.09 13.59 -4.73
N GLY A 138 11.27 13.32 -5.76
CA GLY A 138 9.83 13.58 -5.72
C GLY A 138 9.50 15.04 -5.40
N ASN A 139 10.31 15.98 -5.92
CA ASN A 139 10.27 17.37 -5.51
C ASN A 139 8.94 18.07 -5.87
N ALA A 140 8.25 17.60 -6.90
CA ALA A 140 6.93 18.05 -7.31
C ALA A 140 5.86 16.96 -7.16
N PHE A 141 4.63 17.37 -6.88
CA PHE A 141 3.46 16.51 -6.84
C PHE A 141 2.92 16.28 -8.26
N VAL A 142 3.69 15.55 -9.04
CA VAL A 142 3.41 15.24 -10.45
C VAL A 142 3.78 13.79 -10.71
N ARG A 143 3.05 13.13 -11.60
CA ARG A 143 3.43 11.80 -12.11
C ARG A 143 4.05 11.92 -13.49
N LEU A 144 5.16 11.24 -13.72
CA LEU A 144 5.85 11.20 -15.00
C LEU A 144 5.43 9.95 -15.78
N HIS A 145 4.90 10.17 -16.98
CA HIS A 145 4.54 9.10 -17.89
C HIS A 145 5.49 9.08 -19.08
N TYR A 146 6.27 8.02 -19.24
CA TYR A 146 7.20 7.84 -20.35
C TYR A 146 6.59 6.94 -21.41
N ASP A 147 6.74 7.31 -22.69
CA ASP A 147 6.40 6.39 -23.77
C ASP A 147 7.32 5.15 -23.82
N ARG A 148 6.95 4.22 -24.70
CA ARG A 148 7.68 2.95 -24.85
C ARG A 148 9.12 3.12 -25.34
N MET A 149 9.41 4.13 -26.16
CA MET A 149 10.77 4.37 -26.70
C MET A 149 11.70 4.97 -25.64
N LEU A 150 11.16 5.75 -24.70
CA LEU A 150 11.91 6.35 -23.61
C LEU A 150 12.08 5.42 -22.40
N TRP A 151 11.26 4.37 -22.29
CA TRP A 151 11.31 3.43 -21.15
C TRP A 151 12.71 2.87 -20.85
N PRO A 152 13.48 2.35 -21.84
CA PRO A 152 14.82 1.82 -21.59
C PRO A 152 15.81 2.90 -21.15
N LEU A 153 15.63 4.14 -21.62
CA LEU A 153 16.46 5.27 -21.27
C LEU A 153 16.17 5.75 -19.85
N MET A 154 14.89 5.81 -19.46
CA MET A 154 14.48 6.10 -18.09
C MET A 154 15.07 5.05 -17.12
N LYS A 155 14.92 3.75 -17.40
CA LYS A 155 15.54 2.66 -16.61
C LYS A 155 17.05 2.83 -16.50
N ARG A 156 17.75 3.06 -17.61
CA ARG A 156 19.20 3.32 -17.61
C ARG A 156 19.57 4.55 -16.78
N ASN A 157 18.78 5.61 -16.85
CA ASN A 157 19.03 6.86 -16.15
C ASN A 157 18.74 6.77 -14.65
N MET A 158 18.02 5.75 -14.15
CA MET A 158 17.82 5.52 -12.71
C MET A 158 19.15 5.46 -11.92
N HIS A 159 20.26 5.07 -12.55
CA HIS A 159 21.60 5.06 -11.94
C HIS A 159 22.21 6.46 -11.74
N ILE A 160 21.64 7.52 -12.32
CA ILE A 160 22.11 8.91 -12.12
C ILE A 160 22.06 9.28 -10.64
N THR A 161 21.12 8.72 -9.88
CA THR A 161 21.00 8.92 -8.44
C THR A 161 20.82 7.60 -7.71
N LYS A 162 21.35 7.53 -6.49
CA LYS A 162 21.11 6.42 -5.55
C LYS A 162 20.04 6.76 -4.52
N ASP A 163 19.41 7.92 -4.65
CA ASP A 163 18.40 8.43 -3.73
C ASP A 163 17.14 7.54 -3.72
N PRO A 164 16.74 6.98 -2.56
CA PRO A 164 15.60 6.09 -2.46
C PRO A 164 14.25 6.80 -2.73
N VAL A 165 14.16 8.12 -2.55
CA VAL A 165 12.93 8.88 -2.84
C VAL A 165 12.68 8.92 -4.34
N THR A 166 13.72 9.13 -5.13
CA THR A 166 13.65 9.16 -6.60
C THR A 166 13.23 7.80 -7.14
N HIS A 167 13.89 6.72 -6.69
CA HIS A 167 13.52 5.36 -7.10
C HIS A 167 12.11 4.99 -6.66
N GLY A 168 11.72 5.36 -5.43
CA GLY A 168 10.35 5.17 -4.94
C GLY A 168 9.31 5.96 -5.74
N THR A 169 9.64 7.16 -6.21
CA THR A 169 8.75 8.00 -7.03
C THR A 169 8.54 7.38 -8.41
N ILE A 170 9.62 6.98 -9.08
CA ILE A 170 9.56 6.28 -10.39
C ILE A 170 8.75 4.99 -10.27
N LEU A 171 9.04 4.20 -9.23
CA LEU A 171 8.32 2.95 -8.96
C LEU A 171 6.83 3.18 -8.66
N SER A 172 6.51 4.23 -7.88
CA SER A 172 5.12 4.61 -7.59
C SER A 172 4.36 5.06 -8.83
N ASP A 173 5.02 5.80 -9.74
CA ASP A 173 4.44 6.19 -11.03
C ASP A 173 4.21 4.97 -11.92
N ALA A 174 5.18 4.08 -12.03
CA ALA A 174 5.03 2.84 -12.77
C ALA A 174 3.88 1.99 -12.23
N TRP A 175 3.77 1.85 -10.90
CA TRP A 175 2.66 1.15 -10.23
C TRP A 175 1.30 1.79 -10.50
N PHE A 176 1.24 3.12 -10.48
CA PHE A 176 0.01 3.86 -10.78
C PHE A 176 -0.47 3.61 -12.21
N PHE A 177 0.42 3.69 -13.19
CA PHE A 177 0.08 3.54 -14.61
C PHE A 177 -0.22 2.08 -15.00
N VAL A 178 0.49 1.09 -14.45
CA VAL A 178 0.13 -0.33 -14.67
C VAL A 178 -1.22 -0.67 -14.07
N SER A 179 -1.55 -0.11 -12.89
CA SER A 179 -2.86 -0.33 -12.25
C SER A 179 -4.03 0.26 -13.03
N ARG A 180 -3.76 1.24 -13.91
CA ARG A 180 -4.75 1.85 -14.82
C ARG A 180 -4.82 1.17 -16.20
N GLY A 181 -3.87 0.29 -16.51
CA GLY A 181 -3.70 -0.29 -17.85
C GLY A 181 -3.01 0.65 -18.84
N ASP A 182 -2.42 1.76 -18.38
CA ASP A 182 -1.64 2.69 -19.21
C ASP A 182 -0.24 2.10 -19.53
N TYR A 183 0.30 1.28 -18.62
CA TYR A 183 1.50 0.44 -18.84
C TYR A 183 1.15 -1.04 -18.81
N THR A 184 1.97 -1.85 -19.47
CA THR A 184 1.90 -3.31 -19.33
C THR A 184 2.61 -3.79 -18.05
N TRP A 185 2.30 -5.00 -17.57
CA TRP A 185 2.99 -5.54 -16.41
C TRP A 185 4.47 -5.76 -16.65
N ARG A 186 4.87 -6.12 -17.88
CA ARG A 186 6.28 -6.22 -18.26
C ARG A 186 7.01 -4.89 -18.09
N GLN A 187 6.44 -3.78 -18.56
CA GLN A 187 7.04 -2.45 -18.36
C GLN A 187 7.25 -2.17 -16.86
N PHE A 188 6.23 -2.42 -16.04
CA PHE A 188 6.31 -2.24 -14.60
C PHE A 188 7.38 -3.13 -13.97
N LEU A 189 7.41 -4.42 -14.32
CA LEU A 189 8.35 -5.39 -13.77
C LEU A 189 9.80 -5.09 -14.16
N ASP A 190 10.04 -4.54 -15.35
CA ASP A 190 11.38 -4.08 -15.77
C ASP A 190 11.94 -3.00 -14.83
N VAL A 191 11.08 -2.08 -14.36
CA VAL A 191 11.46 -1.07 -13.36
C VAL A 191 11.59 -1.69 -11.98
N PHE A 192 10.65 -2.54 -11.60
CA PHE A 192 10.61 -3.22 -10.31
C PHE A 192 11.90 -4.03 -10.03
N GLU A 193 12.38 -4.77 -11.03
CA GLU A 193 13.67 -5.49 -11.04
C GLU A 193 14.87 -4.56 -10.82
N SER A 194 14.79 -3.32 -11.31
CA SER A 194 15.90 -2.36 -11.25
C SER A 194 16.05 -1.68 -9.89
N ILE A 195 15.09 -1.92 -8.98
CA ILE A 195 15.10 -1.35 -7.64
C ILE A 195 16.08 -2.11 -6.77
N ASP A 196 17.00 -1.37 -6.16
CA ASP A 196 17.78 -1.89 -5.06
C ASP A 196 16.91 -1.96 -3.81
N TRP A 197 16.38 -3.15 -3.53
CA TRP A 197 15.41 -3.38 -2.47
C TRP A 197 16.01 -3.22 -1.07
N ALA A 198 17.27 -3.64 -0.89
CA ALA A 198 18.05 -3.65 0.35
C ALA A 198 17.33 -3.16 1.63
N ASP A 199 17.89 -2.14 2.30
CA ASP A 199 17.40 -1.62 3.58
C ASP A 199 16.64 -0.29 3.42
N LYS A 200 16.09 -0.05 2.22
CA LYS A 200 15.51 1.23 1.78
C LYS A 200 13.99 1.25 1.97
N PRO A 201 13.44 1.93 3.00
CA PRO A 201 12.01 1.84 3.30
C PRO A 201 11.09 2.43 2.23
N ILE A 202 11.54 3.46 1.50
CA ILE A 202 10.67 4.21 0.58
C ILE A 202 10.26 3.38 -0.65
N PRO A 203 11.18 2.74 -1.42
CA PRO A 203 10.77 1.83 -2.49
C PRO A 203 9.92 0.65 -2.00
N TRP A 204 10.22 0.12 -0.81
CA TRP A 204 9.45 -0.97 -0.20
C TRP A 204 7.98 -0.62 0.07
N PHE A 205 7.60 0.66 0.18
CA PHE A 205 6.19 1.02 0.28
C PHE A 205 5.38 0.51 -0.93
N VAL A 206 5.93 0.63 -2.14
CA VAL A 206 5.32 0.05 -3.35
C VAL A 206 5.63 -1.45 -3.44
N GLY A 207 6.83 -1.88 -3.05
CA GLY A 207 7.20 -3.30 -2.98
C GLY A 207 6.18 -4.15 -2.22
N LEU A 208 5.78 -3.71 -1.02
CA LEU A 208 4.79 -4.41 -0.19
C LEU A 208 3.39 -4.41 -0.82
N GLN A 209 3.01 -3.39 -1.58
CA GLN A 209 1.75 -3.38 -2.35
C GLN A 209 1.78 -4.44 -3.47
N VAL A 210 2.93 -4.61 -4.12
CA VAL A 210 3.12 -5.67 -5.14
C VAL A 210 3.08 -7.05 -4.51
N VAL A 211 3.80 -7.25 -3.40
CA VAL A 211 3.78 -8.51 -2.62
C VAL A 211 2.34 -8.88 -2.26
N GLU A 212 1.58 -7.91 -1.74
CA GLU A 212 0.17 -8.10 -1.41
C GLU A 212 -0.67 -8.43 -2.64
N LYS A 213 -0.56 -7.64 -3.72
CA LYS A 213 -1.32 -7.85 -4.95
C LYS A 213 -1.06 -9.25 -5.54
N PHE A 214 0.20 -9.67 -5.57
CA PHE A 214 0.60 -10.96 -6.13
C PHE A 214 0.07 -12.09 -5.25
N TYR A 215 0.38 -12.06 -3.95
CA TYR A 215 -0.11 -13.08 -3.03
C TYR A 215 -1.64 -13.20 -3.07
N ARG A 216 -2.37 -12.09 -2.92
CA ARG A 216 -3.84 -12.09 -2.86
C ARG A 216 -4.52 -12.50 -4.16
N SER A 217 -3.94 -12.18 -5.32
CA SER A 217 -4.53 -12.54 -6.61
C SER A 217 -4.36 -14.02 -6.93
N PHE A 218 -3.21 -14.60 -6.56
CA PHE A 218 -2.85 -15.98 -6.86
C PHE A 218 -3.10 -16.95 -5.70
N ARG A 219 -3.49 -16.48 -4.50
CA ARG A 219 -3.58 -17.27 -3.25
C ARG A 219 -4.20 -18.66 -3.38
N PHE A 220 -5.25 -18.78 -4.18
CA PHE A 220 -6.01 -20.02 -4.36
C PHE A 220 -5.87 -20.63 -5.75
N THR A 221 -4.94 -20.13 -6.59
CA THR A 221 -4.67 -20.69 -7.91
C THR A 221 -3.53 -21.71 -7.83
N ASP A 222 -3.36 -22.52 -8.88
CA ASP A 222 -2.30 -23.54 -8.95
C ASP A 222 -0.91 -22.89 -9.02
N GLU A 223 -0.81 -21.66 -9.53
CA GLU A 223 0.44 -20.91 -9.68
C GLU A 223 0.92 -20.22 -8.40
N ILE A 224 0.21 -20.37 -7.26
CA ILE A 224 0.62 -19.76 -6.00
C ILE A 224 2.02 -20.18 -5.56
N GLU A 225 2.47 -21.38 -5.92
CA GLU A 225 3.79 -21.89 -5.55
C GLU A 225 4.92 -21.09 -6.21
N ILE A 226 4.87 -20.90 -7.53
CA ILE A 226 5.88 -20.10 -8.26
C ILE A 226 5.86 -18.64 -7.80
N VAL A 227 4.67 -18.08 -7.57
CA VAL A 227 4.51 -16.71 -7.07
C VAL A 227 5.11 -16.58 -5.66
N SER A 228 4.80 -17.51 -4.76
CA SER A 228 5.31 -17.46 -3.38
C SER A 228 6.84 -17.60 -3.34
N LYS A 229 7.41 -18.45 -4.20
CA LYS A 229 8.86 -18.61 -4.34
C LYS A 229 9.53 -17.31 -4.77
N TYR A 230 8.98 -16.64 -5.79
CA TYR A 230 9.45 -15.33 -6.22
C TYR A 230 9.40 -14.29 -5.09
N LEU A 231 8.23 -14.12 -4.45
CA LEU A 231 8.05 -13.15 -3.39
C LEU A 231 9.01 -13.40 -2.22
N THR A 232 9.26 -14.67 -1.88
CA THR A 232 10.22 -15.05 -0.85
C THR A 232 11.63 -14.63 -1.25
N SER A 233 12.06 -14.94 -2.47
CA SER A 233 13.41 -14.58 -2.97
C SER A 233 13.63 -13.05 -3.02
N LEU A 234 12.59 -12.30 -3.39
CA LEU A 234 12.62 -10.84 -3.40
C LEU A 234 12.86 -10.25 -2.00
N MET A 235 12.27 -10.86 -0.97
CA MET A 235 12.33 -10.35 0.41
C MET A 235 13.49 -10.92 1.22
N GLU A 236 14.16 -11.98 0.75
CA GLU A 236 15.14 -12.76 1.51
C GLU A 236 16.25 -11.90 2.14
N TRP A 237 16.91 -11.07 1.33
CA TRP A 237 17.98 -10.19 1.83
C TRP A 237 17.47 -9.22 2.89
N THR A 238 16.31 -8.60 2.65
CA THR A 238 15.72 -7.61 3.57
C THR A 238 15.27 -8.28 4.87
N TYR A 239 14.82 -9.54 4.78
CA TYR A 239 14.46 -10.34 5.93
C TYR A 239 15.67 -10.66 6.81
N MET A 240 16.80 -11.05 6.21
CA MET A 240 18.04 -11.31 6.95
C MET A 240 18.56 -10.04 7.65
N GLU A 241 18.48 -8.88 6.98
CA GLU A 241 19.00 -7.63 7.50
C GLU A 241 18.09 -6.97 8.56
N LEU A 242 16.77 -6.97 8.34
CA LEU A 242 15.81 -6.19 9.13
C LEU A 242 14.68 -7.03 9.76
N GLY A 243 14.38 -8.20 9.19
CA GLY A 243 13.19 -8.99 9.50
C GLY A 243 13.34 -9.94 10.69
N LEU A 244 14.52 -10.06 11.29
CA LEU A 244 14.75 -10.87 12.48
C LEU A 244 14.36 -10.09 13.75
N PRO A 245 13.37 -10.53 14.54
CA PRO A 245 12.91 -9.73 15.68
C PRO A 245 13.95 -9.59 16.81
N THR A 246 14.89 -10.53 16.90
CA THR A 246 16.02 -10.50 17.83
C THR A 246 17.12 -9.53 17.43
N ASN A 247 17.17 -9.12 16.15
CA ASN A 247 18.14 -8.18 15.59
C ASN A 247 17.42 -7.01 14.89
N HIS A 248 16.41 -6.45 15.55
CA HIS A 248 15.62 -5.37 14.98
C HIS A 248 16.39 -4.04 14.97
N SER A 249 16.11 -3.20 13.96
CA SER A 249 16.75 -1.89 13.87
C SER A 249 16.28 -0.93 14.99
N PRO A 250 17.18 -0.09 15.56
CA PRO A 250 16.76 0.99 16.45
C PRO A 250 16.04 2.11 15.69
N LYS A 251 16.33 2.28 14.39
CA LYS A 251 15.69 3.27 13.53
C LYS A 251 14.25 2.83 13.22
N TRP A 252 13.29 3.71 13.52
CA TRP A 252 11.86 3.38 13.46
C TRP A 252 11.41 2.94 12.06
N ASP A 253 11.79 3.69 11.03
CA ASP A 253 11.47 3.42 9.62
C ASP A 253 11.95 2.02 9.17
N LYS A 254 13.18 1.67 9.51
CA LYS A 254 13.74 0.33 9.23
C LYS A 254 13.09 -0.78 10.05
N ARG A 255 12.75 -0.51 11.32
CA ARG A 255 12.07 -1.48 12.18
C ARG A 255 10.67 -1.80 11.68
N ILE A 256 9.93 -0.79 11.22
CA ILE A 256 8.61 -0.98 10.60
C ILE A 256 8.75 -1.83 9.34
N LEU A 257 9.67 -1.51 8.44
CA LEU A 257 9.94 -2.33 7.25
C LEU A 257 10.26 -3.79 7.65
N GLY A 258 11.19 -3.99 8.58
CA GLY A 258 11.56 -5.30 9.09
C GLY A 258 10.38 -6.11 9.62
N SER A 259 9.48 -5.46 10.38
CA SER A 259 8.26 -6.11 10.89
C SER A 259 7.29 -6.51 9.78
N SER A 260 7.15 -5.68 8.73
CA SER A 260 6.31 -5.99 7.58
C SER A 260 6.87 -7.15 6.76
N ILE A 261 8.19 -7.17 6.52
CA ILE A 261 8.88 -8.25 5.83
C ILE A 261 8.77 -9.55 6.63
N ASN A 262 8.96 -9.51 7.96
CA ASN A 262 8.75 -10.65 8.84
C ASN A 262 7.33 -11.23 8.73
N ALA A 263 6.30 -10.36 8.74
CA ALA A 263 4.93 -10.79 8.56
C ALA A 263 4.70 -11.52 7.23
N TRP A 264 5.25 -10.99 6.13
CA TRP A 264 5.15 -11.60 4.82
C TRP A 264 5.91 -12.92 4.68
N MET A 265 7.14 -13.00 5.21
CA MET A 265 7.92 -14.25 5.19
C MET A 265 7.18 -15.38 5.91
N CYS A 266 6.62 -15.09 7.10
CA CYS A 266 5.78 -16.05 7.81
C CYS A 266 4.50 -16.41 7.04
N ARG A 267 3.88 -15.43 6.35
CA ARG A 267 2.69 -15.67 5.50
C ARG A 267 2.97 -16.60 4.33
N LEU A 268 4.13 -16.46 3.72
CA LEU A 268 4.62 -17.29 2.62
C LEU A 268 5.12 -18.67 3.08
N ASN A 269 5.00 -18.98 4.37
CA ASN A 269 5.45 -20.22 5.01
C ASN A 269 6.98 -20.41 5.00
N ASP A 270 7.75 -19.32 5.06
CA ASP A 270 9.18 -19.42 5.31
C ASP A 270 9.44 -20.16 6.63
N LEU A 271 10.23 -21.24 6.56
CA LEU A 271 10.49 -22.11 7.71
C LEU A 271 11.27 -21.38 8.80
N GLY A 272 12.19 -20.49 8.44
CA GLY A 272 12.95 -19.68 9.40
C GLY A 272 12.05 -18.77 10.23
N CYS A 273 11.14 -18.07 9.55
CA CYS A 273 10.15 -17.20 10.18
C CYS A 273 9.19 -17.98 11.07
N LEU A 274 8.62 -19.08 10.58
CA LEU A 274 7.67 -19.89 11.35
C LEU A 274 8.32 -20.51 12.60
N ASN A 275 9.55 -21.03 12.49
CA ASN A 275 10.28 -21.57 13.64
C ASN A 275 10.62 -20.49 14.67
N THR A 276 11.03 -19.31 14.21
CA THR A 276 11.29 -18.15 15.08
C THR A 276 10.03 -17.71 15.80
N ALA A 277 8.91 -17.56 15.07
CA ALA A 277 7.62 -17.20 15.65
C ALA A 277 7.15 -18.24 16.68
N LYS A 278 7.30 -19.54 16.39
CA LYS A 278 6.99 -20.63 17.33
C LYS A 278 7.82 -20.55 18.62
N ALA A 279 9.13 -20.35 18.50
CA ALA A 279 10.02 -20.25 19.66
C ALA A 279 9.66 -19.04 20.53
N GLN A 280 9.47 -17.87 19.92
CA GLN A 280 9.10 -16.63 20.63
C GLN A 280 7.72 -16.74 21.27
N PHE A 281 6.76 -17.35 20.58
CA PHE A 281 5.42 -17.56 21.11
C PHE A 281 5.40 -18.54 22.29
N THR A 282 6.23 -19.59 22.25
CA THR A 282 6.40 -20.51 23.38
C THR A 282 6.92 -19.79 24.62
N GLN A 283 7.93 -18.92 24.45
CA GLN A 283 8.43 -18.09 25.54
C GLN A 283 7.38 -17.09 26.04
N PHE A 284 6.62 -16.47 25.12
CA PHE A 284 5.52 -15.57 25.44
C PHE A 284 4.46 -16.27 26.30
N LEU A 285 4.03 -17.48 25.95
CA LEU A 285 3.06 -18.23 26.75
C LEU A 285 3.58 -18.51 28.16
N SER A 286 4.84 -18.93 28.29
CA SER A 286 5.47 -19.14 29.60
C SER A 286 5.47 -17.87 30.47
N ASN A 287 5.79 -16.73 29.86
CA ASN A 287 5.92 -15.46 30.56
C ASN A 287 4.58 -14.77 30.84
N CYS A 288 3.59 -14.91 29.94
CA CYS A 288 2.38 -14.10 29.94
C CYS A 288 1.10 -14.84 30.33
N LYS A 289 1.09 -16.17 30.42
CA LYS A 289 -0.14 -16.94 30.69
C LYS A 289 -0.92 -16.46 31.92
N ASN A 290 -0.22 -15.98 32.95
CA ASN A 290 -0.79 -15.48 34.19
C ASN A 290 -0.71 -13.95 34.32
N ALA A 291 -0.53 -13.22 33.21
CA ALA A 291 -0.39 -11.77 33.24
C ALA A 291 -1.74 -11.09 33.51
N HIS A 292 -1.79 -10.28 34.57
CA HIS A 292 -2.99 -9.52 34.95
C HIS A 292 -2.98 -8.06 34.47
N SER A 293 -1.86 -7.58 33.92
CA SER A 293 -1.68 -6.20 33.44
C SER A 293 -1.56 -6.11 31.91
N GLY A 294 -2.06 -7.13 31.20
CA GLY A 294 -1.86 -7.28 29.75
C GLY A 294 -0.50 -7.85 29.35
N THR A 295 -0.28 -7.99 28.04
CA THR A 295 0.88 -8.68 27.47
C THR A 295 2.12 -7.80 27.33
N ALA A 296 1.99 -6.49 27.52
CA ALA A 296 3.01 -5.53 27.11
C ALA A 296 4.39 -5.72 27.78
N HIS A 297 4.39 -6.15 29.05
CA HIS A 297 5.59 -6.32 29.88
C HIS A 297 6.22 -7.71 29.77
N CYS A 298 5.46 -8.73 29.36
CA CYS A 298 5.90 -10.12 29.37
C CYS A 298 6.12 -10.69 27.95
N ALA A 299 5.69 -9.97 26.90
CA ALA A 299 5.77 -10.42 25.51
C ALA A 299 7.19 -10.75 25.01
N GLY A 300 8.22 -10.16 25.61
CA GLY A 300 9.63 -10.47 25.29
C GLY A 300 10.08 -10.05 23.88
N ILE A 301 9.23 -9.33 23.14
CA ILE A 301 9.49 -8.86 21.78
C ILE A 301 9.01 -7.42 21.62
N VAL A 302 9.69 -6.66 20.77
CA VAL A 302 9.29 -5.29 20.44
C VAL A 302 7.89 -5.24 19.83
N PRO A 303 7.09 -4.18 20.09
CA PRO A 303 5.69 -4.12 19.69
C PRO A 303 5.44 -4.40 18.20
N ASP A 304 6.31 -3.89 17.32
CA ASP A 304 6.15 -3.97 15.87
C ASP A 304 6.07 -5.43 15.36
N PHE A 305 6.70 -6.38 16.05
CA PHE A 305 6.73 -7.80 15.65
C PHE A 305 5.70 -8.68 16.38
N ARG A 306 4.96 -8.14 17.37
CA ARG A 306 4.06 -8.92 18.22
C ARG A 306 2.91 -9.55 17.44
N ARG A 307 2.31 -8.81 16.51
CA ARG A 307 1.20 -9.32 15.68
C ARG A 307 1.61 -10.57 14.92
N THR A 308 2.78 -10.57 14.30
CA THR A 308 3.33 -11.72 13.58
C THR A 308 3.62 -12.88 14.52
N MET A 309 4.31 -12.61 15.64
CA MET A 309 4.63 -13.62 16.63
C MET A 309 3.38 -14.29 17.21
N TYR A 310 2.35 -13.53 17.59
CA TYR A 310 1.09 -14.09 18.10
C TYR A 310 0.37 -14.93 17.05
N CYS A 311 0.20 -14.41 15.84
CA CYS A 311 -0.52 -15.09 14.76
C CYS A 311 0.17 -16.39 14.34
N TYR A 312 1.43 -16.31 13.90
CA TYR A 312 2.12 -17.48 13.37
C TYR A 312 2.62 -18.41 14.49
N GLY A 313 2.88 -17.88 15.68
CA GLY A 313 3.11 -18.69 16.88
C GLY A 313 1.91 -19.55 17.25
N LEU A 314 0.70 -18.97 17.30
CA LEU A 314 -0.53 -19.72 17.56
C LEU A 314 -0.83 -20.70 16.43
N LYS A 315 -0.57 -20.32 15.17
CA LYS A 315 -0.69 -21.23 14.03
C LYS A 315 0.21 -22.47 14.16
N GLN A 316 1.41 -22.31 14.72
CA GLN A 316 2.37 -23.40 14.97
C GLN A 316 2.09 -24.16 16.29
N ASN A 317 1.25 -23.63 17.16
CA ASN A 317 0.84 -24.24 18.43
C ASN A 317 -0.67 -24.04 18.68
N PRO A 318 -1.57 -24.71 17.91
CA PRO A 318 -3.01 -24.46 17.97
C PRO A 318 -3.66 -24.74 19.33
N GLU A 319 -3.07 -25.62 20.15
CA GLU A 319 -3.58 -25.96 21.49
C GLU A 319 -3.52 -24.79 22.47
N ALA A 320 -2.75 -23.74 22.16
CA ALA A 320 -2.69 -22.52 22.97
C ALA A 320 -3.86 -21.55 22.73
N VAL A 321 -4.82 -21.91 21.86
CA VAL A 321 -5.93 -21.05 21.44
C VAL A 321 -6.73 -20.50 22.62
N ASP A 322 -7.12 -21.35 23.58
CA ASP A 322 -7.91 -20.91 24.74
C ASP A 322 -7.11 -19.97 25.66
N THR A 323 -5.79 -20.12 25.70
CA THR A 323 -4.91 -19.21 26.44
C THR A 323 -4.87 -17.84 25.78
N VAL A 324 -4.73 -17.77 24.45
CA VAL A 324 -4.75 -16.51 23.70
C VAL A 324 -6.11 -15.82 23.85
N TYR A 325 -7.21 -16.58 23.75
CA TYR A 325 -8.55 -16.02 23.94
C TYR A 325 -8.76 -15.48 25.36
N SER A 326 -8.28 -16.18 26.39
CA SER A 326 -8.31 -15.70 27.78
C SER A 326 -7.55 -14.38 27.94
N LEU A 327 -6.34 -14.27 27.37
CA LEU A 327 -5.55 -13.03 27.39
C LEU A 327 -6.27 -11.88 26.69
N TYR A 328 -6.90 -12.13 25.54
CA TYR A 328 -7.71 -11.15 24.84
C TYR A 328 -8.89 -10.67 25.69
N LYS A 329 -9.67 -11.60 26.28
CA LYS A 329 -10.83 -11.28 27.13
C LYS A 329 -10.42 -10.46 28.35
N HIS A 330 -9.32 -10.83 29.00
CA HIS A 330 -8.77 -10.09 30.14
C HIS A 330 -8.41 -8.65 29.74
N LEU A 331 -7.69 -8.48 28.63
CA LEU A 331 -7.30 -7.16 28.12
C LEU A 331 -8.52 -6.28 27.79
N ALA A 332 -9.50 -6.84 27.09
CA ALA A 332 -10.70 -6.14 26.66
C ALA A 332 -11.55 -5.64 27.84
N LYS A 333 -11.57 -6.41 28.94
CA LYS A 333 -12.37 -6.11 30.13
C LYS A 333 -11.64 -5.23 31.15
N GLU A 334 -10.41 -5.61 31.52
CA GLU A 334 -9.73 -5.08 32.71
C GLU A 334 -8.73 -3.95 32.37
N THR A 335 -8.28 -3.85 31.12
CA THR A 335 -7.23 -2.88 30.71
C THR A 335 -7.60 -2.06 29.48
N LYS A 336 -8.89 -1.75 29.29
CA LYS A 336 -9.41 -1.06 28.10
C LYS A 336 -8.67 0.24 27.73
N TYR A 337 -8.17 0.99 28.71
CA TYR A 337 -7.41 2.24 28.48
C TYR A 337 -5.93 2.04 28.12
N PHE A 338 -5.42 0.81 28.23
CA PHE A 338 -4.03 0.43 27.96
C PHE A 338 -3.94 -0.68 26.89
N ASP A 339 -4.95 -0.79 26.03
CA ASP A 339 -5.02 -1.78 24.97
C ASP A 339 -3.93 -1.55 23.91
N ARG A 340 -2.77 -2.20 24.10
CA ARG A 340 -1.64 -2.16 23.16
C ARG A 340 -1.55 -3.39 22.25
N ASP A 341 -2.20 -4.49 22.64
CA ASP A 341 -2.05 -5.81 22.00
C ASP A 341 -3.39 -6.54 21.77
N GLY A 342 -4.53 -5.98 22.17
CA GLY A 342 -5.85 -6.60 22.02
C GLY A 342 -6.21 -6.87 20.56
N ASP A 343 -5.95 -5.93 19.65
CA ASP A 343 -6.10 -6.17 18.21
C ASP A 343 -5.14 -7.25 17.69
N ASN A 344 -3.90 -7.27 18.20
CA ASN A 344 -2.90 -8.27 17.80
C ASN A 344 -3.32 -9.68 18.22
N LEU A 345 -3.87 -9.84 19.44
CA LEU A 345 -4.38 -11.12 19.95
C LEU A 345 -5.67 -11.53 19.24
N LEU A 346 -6.58 -10.60 18.99
CA LEU A 346 -7.80 -10.86 18.20
C LEU A 346 -7.45 -11.34 16.79
N PHE A 347 -6.48 -10.70 16.14
CA PHE A 347 -5.95 -11.16 14.86
C PHE A 347 -5.35 -12.56 14.97
N ALA A 348 -4.54 -12.82 16.01
CA ALA A 348 -3.89 -14.11 16.21
C ALA A 348 -4.89 -15.27 16.36
N MET A 349 -6.02 -15.06 17.05
CA MET A 349 -7.10 -16.05 17.21
C MET A 349 -7.65 -16.56 15.86
N SER A 350 -7.51 -15.79 14.77
CA SER A 350 -7.94 -16.23 13.43
C SER A 350 -6.89 -17.04 12.66
N CYS A 351 -5.65 -17.16 13.15
CA CYS A 351 -4.53 -17.70 12.39
C CYS A 351 -4.34 -19.23 12.49
N HIS A 352 -5.06 -19.90 13.40
CA HIS A 352 -4.99 -21.35 13.58
C HIS A 352 -5.96 -22.11 12.68
N ASN A 353 -5.80 -23.43 12.56
CA ASN A 353 -6.63 -24.27 11.69
C ASN A 353 -7.73 -25.08 12.42
N ARG A 354 -8.02 -24.79 13.69
CA ARG A 354 -9.08 -25.47 14.48
C ARG A 354 -10.47 -24.95 14.08
N THR A 355 -11.13 -25.65 13.16
CA THR A 355 -12.46 -25.26 12.63
C THR A 355 -13.53 -25.17 13.70
N ASP A 356 -13.50 -26.05 14.71
CA ASP A 356 -14.38 -26.00 15.88
C ASP A 356 -14.29 -24.64 16.58
N LYS A 357 -13.07 -24.18 16.85
CA LYS A 357 -12.82 -22.88 17.49
C LYS A 357 -13.15 -21.70 16.58
N LEU A 358 -12.85 -21.80 15.29
CA LEU A 358 -13.23 -20.74 14.34
C LEU A 358 -14.75 -20.59 14.26
N ASN A 359 -15.51 -21.69 14.27
CA ASN A 359 -16.97 -21.65 14.29
C ASN A 359 -17.52 -21.06 15.60
N GLU A 360 -16.94 -21.40 16.75
CA GLU A 360 -17.25 -20.75 18.03
C GLU A 360 -17.04 -19.22 17.95
N TYR A 361 -15.96 -18.77 17.31
CA TYR A 361 -15.71 -17.34 17.14
C TYR A 361 -16.69 -16.67 16.18
N ILE A 362 -17.03 -17.31 15.06
CA ILE A 362 -18.02 -16.77 14.13
C ILE A 362 -19.36 -16.59 14.85
N HIS A 363 -19.80 -17.59 15.60
CA HIS A 363 -21.02 -17.50 16.43
C HIS A 363 -20.97 -16.33 17.41
N ALA A 364 -19.88 -16.22 18.16
CA ALA A 364 -19.67 -15.14 19.12
C ALA A 364 -19.64 -13.75 18.44
N ILE A 365 -19.14 -13.64 17.21
CA ILE A 365 -19.18 -12.40 16.43
C ILE A 365 -20.62 -12.05 16.03
N LEU A 366 -21.39 -13.03 15.52
CA LEU A 366 -22.77 -12.82 15.07
C LEU A 366 -23.70 -12.43 16.24
N ASN A 367 -23.39 -12.88 17.46
CA ASN A 367 -24.09 -12.51 18.69
C ASN A 367 -23.58 -11.20 19.33
N GLY A 368 -22.58 -10.53 18.74
CA GLY A 368 -22.02 -9.28 19.25
C GLY A 368 -21.07 -9.42 20.45
N GLU A 369 -20.67 -10.64 20.81
CA GLU A 369 -19.70 -10.90 21.90
C GLU A 369 -18.25 -10.63 21.47
N LEU A 370 -17.96 -10.85 20.18
CA LEU A 370 -16.66 -10.56 19.56
C LEU A 370 -16.77 -9.47 18.49
N PRO A 371 -15.70 -8.68 18.26
CA PRO A 371 -15.75 -7.62 17.26
C PRO A 371 -15.95 -8.14 15.84
N MET A 372 -16.90 -7.53 15.11
CA MET A 372 -17.21 -7.82 13.70
C MET A 372 -15.96 -7.95 12.81
N LYS A 373 -14.94 -7.11 13.03
CA LYS A 373 -13.70 -7.10 12.25
C LYS A 373 -12.95 -8.42 12.20
N MET A 374 -13.19 -9.31 13.17
CA MET A 374 -12.57 -10.63 13.21
C MET A 374 -13.02 -11.52 12.05
N LEU A 375 -14.19 -11.30 11.44
CA LEU A 375 -14.60 -12.02 10.21
C LEU A 375 -13.59 -11.80 9.08
N SER A 376 -13.18 -10.55 8.84
CA SER A 376 -12.13 -10.27 7.84
C SER A 376 -10.81 -10.94 8.19
N TYR A 377 -10.46 -11.04 9.47
CA TYR A 377 -9.24 -11.75 9.90
C TYR A 377 -9.32 -13.26 9.62
N ILE A 378 -10.48 -13.87 9.85
CA ILE A 378 -10.74 -15.27 9.49
C ILE A 378 -10.59 -15.46 7.97
N GLY A 379 -11.23 -14.61 7.15
CA GLY A 379 -11.08 -14.66 5.69
C GLY A 379 -9.62 -14.46 5.23
N ASP A 380 -8.91 -13.51 5.83
CA ASP A 380 -7.51 -13.22 5.53
C ASP A 380 -6.56 -14.38 5.88
N ASN A 381 -6.91 -15.23 6.84
CA ASN A 381 -6.06 -16.32 7.32
C ASN A 381 -6.53 -17.72 6.89
N ASP A 382 -7.74 -17.85 6.34
CA ASP A 382 -8.29 -19.11 5.86
C ASP A 382 -7.50 -19.64 4.64
N ARG A 383 -6.78 -20.75 4.83
CA ARG A 383 -6.00 -21.39 3.74
C ARG A 383 -6.85 -22.21 2.78
N THR A 384 -8.10 -22.48 3.15
CA THR A 384 -9.01 -23.39 2.43
C THR A 384 -10.07 -22.65 1.62
N ALA A 385 -10.27 -21.35 1.89
CA ALA A 385 -11.35 -20.55 1.32
C ALA A 385 -12.75 -21.18 1.56
N ARG A 386 -12.92 -21.83 2.71
CA ARG A 386 -14.11 -22.61 3.06
C ARG A 386 -14.71 -22.24 4.39
N VAL A 387 -13.94 -21.75 5.36
CA VAL A 387 -14.39 -21.60 6.75
C VAL A 387 -15.69 -20.81 6.86
N LEU A 388 -15.73 -19.58 6.31
CA LEU A 388 -16.90 -18.72 6.39
C LEU A 388 -18.04 -19.18 5.46
N TYR A 389 -17.72 -19.77 4.31
CA TYR A 389 -18.72 -20.25 3.35
C TYR A 389 -19.45 -21.49 3.90
N ASP A 390 -18.71 -22.44 4.46
CA ASP A 390 -19.27 -23.64 5.08
C ASP A 390 -20.09 -23.26 6.32
N TYR A 391 -19.64 -22.28 7.12
CA TYR A 391 -20.44 -21.74 8.23
C TYR A 391 -21.76 -21.15 7.76
N LEU A 392 -21.75 -20.31 6.72
CA LEU A 392 -22.97 -19.74 6.13
C LEU A 392 -23.93 -20.84 5.67
N ARG A 393 -23.43 -21.86 4.98
CA ARG A 393 -24.25 -22.99 4.47
C ARG A 393 -24.89 -23.80 5.61
N GLN A 394 -24.24 -23.87 6.77
CA GLN A 394 -24.74 -24.64 7.92
C GLN A 394 -25.65 -23.81 8.84
N ASN A 395 -25.42 -22.50 8.93
CA ASN A 395 -26.06 -21.60 9.91
C ASN A 395 -26.68 -20.37 9.24
N ILE A 396 -27.34 -20.54 8.08
CA ILE A 396 -27.80 -19.41 7.27
C ILE A 396 -28.70 -18.44 8.02
N HIS A 397 -29.65 -18.94 8.80
CA HIS A 397 -30.55 -18.08 9.59
C HIS A 397 -29.80 -17.21 10.59
N GLU A 398 -28.78 -17.77 11.25
CA GLU A 398 -27.96 -17.02 12.20
C GLU A 398 -27.19 -15.89 11.50
N VAL A 399 -26.59 -16.18 10.33
CA VAL A 399 -25.87 -15.16 9.57
C VAL A 399 -26.80 -14.05 9.09
N LEU A 400 -27.96 -14.41 8.52
CA LEU A 400 -28.89 -13.44 7.94
C LEU A 400 -29.61 -12.58 8.98
N LEU A 401 -29.82 -13.10 10.20
CA LEU A 401 -30.53 -12.42 11.27
C LEU A 401 -29.60 -11.72 12.28
N SER A 402 -28.28 -11.85 12.12
CA SER A 402 -27.31 -11.19 12.99
C SER A 402 -27.28 -9.67 12.76
N ASP A 403 -26.72 -8.95 13.75
CA ASP A 403 -26.45 -7.51 13.64
C ASP A 403 -25.24 -7.20 12.72
N VAL A 404 -24.58 -8.22 12.17
CA VAL A 404 -23.48 -8.05 11.22
C VAL A 404 -24.05 -7.77 9.83
N ASP A 405 -23.57 -6.69 9.19
CA ASP A 405 -23.96 -6.41 7.80
C ASP A 405 -23.53 -7.57 6.90
N PHE A 406 -24.49 -8.16 6.19
CA PHE A 406 -24.24 -9.29 5.30
C PHE A 406 -23.22 -8.97 4.20
N ASP A 407 -23.13 -7.72 3.73
CA ASP A 407 -22.06 -7.31 2.80
C ASP A 407 -20.68 -7.47 3.44
N TYR A 408 -20.55 -7.12 4.73
CA TYR A 408 -19.30 -7.32 5.46
C TYR A 408 -18.95 -8.80 5.58
N PHE A 409 -19.93 -9.65 5.92
CA PHE A 409 -19.74 -11.11 5.99
C PHE A 409 -19.36 -11.69 4.61
N ALA A 410 -20.08 -11.34 3.55
CA ALA A 410 -19.82 -11.81 2.19
C ALA A 410 -18.44 -11.36 1.68
N ASN A 411 -18.02 -10.14 2.02
CA ASN A 411 -16.70 -9.61 1.71
C ASN A 411 -15.60 -10.39 2.43
N ALA A 412 -15.77 -10.69 3.72
CA ALA A 412 -14.83 -11.52 4.48
C ALA A 412 -14.76 -12.95 3.92
N MET A 413 -15.91 -13.56 3.63
CA MET A 413 -16.03 -14.92 3.11
C MET A 413 -15.33 -15.09 1.75
N THR A 414 -15.47 -14.10 0.87
CA THR A 414 -14.91 -14.14 -0.50
C THR A 414 -13.54 -13.46 -0.61
N THR A 415 -12.87 -13.23 0.52
CA THR A 415 -11.51 -12.68 0.57
C THR A 415 -10.59 -13.51 -0.34
N ASP A 416 -9.89 -12.84 -1.24
CA ASP A 416 -8.96 -13.45 -2.22
C ASP A 416 -9.56 -14.51 -3.16
N TRP A 417 -10.87 -14.74 -3.19
CA TRP A 417 -11.48 -15.69 -4.13
C TRP A 417 -11.25 -15.25 -5.58
N SER A 418 -10.73 -16.16 -6.41
CA SER A 418 -10.31 -15.90 -7.78
C SER A 418 -10.44 -17.10 -8.72
N THR A 419 -10.80 -18.30 -8.24
CA THR A 419 -10.87 -19.51 -9.07
C THR A 419 -12.26 -19.78 -9.65
N LYS A 420 -12.32 -20.63 -10.69
CA LYS A 420 -13.59 -21.07 -11.29
C LYS A 420 -14.44 -21.87 -10.31
N GLU A 421 -13.83 -22.71 -9.48
CA GLU A 421 -14.54 -23.48 -8.45
C GLU A 421 -15.22 -22.55 -7.43
N GLN A 422 -14.51 -21.52 -6.95
CA GLN A 422 -15.04 -20.52 -6.03
C GLN A 422 -16.22 -19.76 -6.64
N LEU A 423 -16.11 -19.32 -7.89
CA LEU A 423 -17.21 -18.66 -8.59
C LEU A 423 -18.43 -19.59 -8.73
N ASN A 424 -18.21 -20.85 -9.09
CA ASN A 424 -19.27 -21.84 -9.21
C ASN A 424 -20.02 -22.04 -7.88
N LYS A 425 -19.33 -22.02 -6.73
CA LYS A 425 -19.99 -22.08 -5.42
C LYS A 425 -20.99 -20.93 -5.23
N LEU A 426 -20.61 -19.70 -5.59
CA LEU A 426 -21.49 -18.53 -5.47
C LEU A 426 -22.70 -18.63 -6.41
N ILE A 427 -22.50 -19.04 -7.66
CA ILE A 427 -23.57 -19.18 -8.65
C ILE A 427 -24.52 -20.33 -8.28
N PHE A 428 -23.98 -21.47 -7.85
CA PHE A 428 -24.82 -22.60 -7.43
C PHE A 428 -25.61 -22.30 -6.16
N PHE A 429 -25.12 -21.42 -5.28
CA PHE A 429 -25.91 -20.98 -4.14
C PHE A 429 -27.21 -20.29 -4.58
N GLU A 430 -27.20 -19.50 -5.66
CA GLU A 430 -28.37 -18.73 -6.14
C GLU A 430 -29.58 -19.60 -6.51
N ILE A 431 -29.36 -20.88 -6.82
CA ILE A 431 -30.43 -21.83 -7.17
C ILE A 431 -30.92 -22.67 -5.98
N THR A 432 -30.38 -22.46 -4.77
CA THR A 432 -30.79 -23.20 -3.56
C THR A 432 -31.98 -22.55 -2.87
N GLU A 433 -32.71 -23.30 -2.04
CA GLU A 433 -33.78 -22.74 -1.19
C GLU A 433 -33.23 -21.71 -0.20
N ASP A 434 -32.01 -21.92 0.29
CA ASP A 434 -31.29 -21.00 1.18
C ASP A 434 -31.15 -19.60 0.58
N TYR A 435 -30.91 -19.49 -0.73
CA TYR A 435 -30.81 -18.18 -1.40
C TYR A 435 -32.13 -17.40 -1.36
N LYS A 436 -33.27 -18.10 -1.32
CA LYS A 436 -34.59 -17.45 -1.26
C LYS A 436 -34.81 -16.73 0.08
N LEU A 437 -34.05 -17.09 1.12
CA LEU A 437 -34.09 -16.44 2.43
C LEU A 437 -33.44 -15.06 2.43
N LEU A 438 -32.57 -14.75 1.46
CA LEU A 438 -31.91 -13.44 1.37
C LEU A 438 -32.91 -12.36 0.94
N ASP A 439 -32.86 -11.22 1.64
CA ASP A 439 -33.54 -10.00 1.25
C ASP A 439 -32.87 -9.30 0.04
N GLU A 440 -33.47 -8.21 -0.43
CA GLU A 440 -32.95 -7.46 -1.60
C GLU A 440 -31.52 -6.92 -1.39
N LYS A 441 -31.21 -6.39 -0.19
CA LYS A 441 -29.89 -5.84 0.12
C LYS A 441 -28.84 -6.97 0.19
N GLN A 442 -29.20 -8.09 0.81
CA GLN A 442 -28.34 -9.26 0.94
C GLN A 442 -28.05 -9.90 -0.44
N ARG A 443 -29.04 -9.94 -1.34
CA ARG A 443 -28.83 -10.37 -2.73
C ARG A 443 -27.89 -9.42 -3.48
N ALA A 444 -28.05 -8.11 -3.33
CA ALA A 444 -27.14 -7.14 -3.96
C ALA A 444 -25.68 -7.28 -3.47
N ALA A 445 -25.48 -7.59 -2.19
CA ALA A 445 -24.17 -7.93 -1.63
C ALA A 445 -23.61 -9.22 -2.23
N TRP A 446 -24.45 -10.25 -2.38
CA TRP A 446 -24.08 -11.51 -3.03
C TRP A 446 -23.63 -11.31 -4.49
N GLU A 447 -24.41 -10.56 -5.27
CA GLU A 447 -24.08 -10.19 -6.65
C GLU A 447 -22.76 -9.41 -6.73
N THR A 448 -22.50 -8.54 -5.76
CA THR A 448 -21.24 -7.80 -5.67
C THR A 448 -20.06 -8.73 -5.42
N ALA A 449 -20.22 -9.75 -4.56
CA ALA A 449 -19.21 -10.77 -4.36
C ALA A 449 -18.93 -11.56 -5.66
N ILE A 450 -19.97 -11.97 -6.39
CA ILE A 450 -19.85 -12.63 -7.71
C ILE A 450 -19.06 -11.75 -8.69
N ARG A 451 -19.44 -10.47 -8.85
CA ARG A 451 -18.75 -9.52 -9.74
C ARG A 451 -17.26 -9.41 -9.42
N ARG A 452 -16.90 -9.29 -8.13
CA ARG A 452 -15.48 -9.20 -7.71
C ARG A 452 -14.68 -10.45 -8.08
N VAL A 453 -15.25 -11.64 -7.94
CA VAL A 453 -14.57 -12.89 -8.33
C VAL A 453 -14.40 -12.95 -9.86
N ILE A 454 -15.40 -12.52 -10.64
CA ILE A 454 -15.32 -12.42 -12.10
C ILE A 454 -14.23 -11.43 -12.54
N GLU A 455 -14.17 -10.26 -11.93
CA GLU A 455 -13.14 -9.25 -12.21
C GLU A 455 -11.73 -9.79 -11.95
N LYS A 456 -11.53 -10.48 -10.81
CA LYS A 456 -10.25 -11.13 -10.49
C LYS A 456 -9.88 -12.21 -11.51
N GLN A 457 -10.82 -13.04 -11.94
CA GLN A 457 -10.57 -14.03 -13.00
C GLN A 457 -10.17 -13.39 -14.32
N SER A 458 -10.84 -12.31 -14.71
CA SER A 458 -10.52 -11.55 -15.92
C SER A 458 -9.11 -10.95 -15.85
N TRP A 459 -8.75 -10.40 -14.68
CA TRP A 459 -7.41 -9.89 -14.43
C TRP A 459 -6.36 -10.99 -14.50
N LEU A 460 -6.61 -12.17 -13.90
CA LEU A 460 -5.69 -13.31 -13.95
C LEU A 460 -5.43 -13.80 -15.38
N LYS A 461 -6.47 -13.86 -16.23
CA LYS A 461 -6.36 -14.28 -17.63
C LYS A 461 -5.57 -13.32 -18.52
N SER A 462 -5.48 -12.05 -18.12
CA SER A 462 -4.77 -11.01 -18.87
C SER A 462 -3.46 -10.65 -18.15
N SER A 463 -3.53 -9.72 -17.21
CA SER A 463 -2.42 -9.25 -16.38
C SER A 463 -1.69 -10.37 -15.64
N GLY A 464 -2.44 -11.32 -15.05
CA GLY A 464 -1.84 -12.44 -14.33
C GLY A 464 -0.96 -13.32 -15.22
N ARG A 465 -1.39 -13.56 -16.47
CA ARG A 465 -0.59 -14.32 -17.45
C ARG A 465 0.70 -13.60 -17.81
N GLU A 466 0.66 -12.28 -18.04
CA GLU A 466 1.87 -11.48 -18.33
C GLU A 466 2.89 -11.54 -17.18
N ILE A 467 2.42 -11.53 -15.92
CA ILE A 467 3.25 -11.68 -14.74
C ILE A 467 3.89 -13.07 -14.71
N LEU A 468 3.11 -14.14 -14.92
CA LEU A 468 3.60 -15.52 -14.90
C LEU A 468 4.64 -15.76 -16.01
N ASP A 469 4.37 -15.30 -17.23
CA ASP A 469 5.32 -15.40 -18.35
C ASP A 469 6.64 -14.67 -18.04
N TRP A 470 6.59 -13.54 -17.33
CA TRP A 470 7.78 -12.84 -16.87
C TRP A 470 8.53 -13.60 -15.77
N LEU A 471 7.82 -14.17 -14.80
CA LEU A 471 8.41 -14.97 -13.73
C LEU A 471 9.12 -16.21 -14.27
N GLU A 472 8.50 -16.93 -15.21
CA GLU A 472 9.10 -18.09 -15.87
C GLU A 472 10.38 -17.71 -16.63
N TYR A 473 10.43 -16.54 -17.27
CA TYR A 473 11.62 -16.07 -17.99
C TYR A 473 12.80 -15.70 -17.07
N GLN A 474 12.53 -15.22 -15.85
CA GLN A 474 13.56 -14.76 -14.90
C GLN A 474 14.03 -15.86 -13.94
N PHE A 475 13.21 -16.90 -13.71
CA PHE A 475 13.50 -18.01 -12.78
C PHE A 475 13.90 -19.33 -13.47
N HIS A 476 14.09 -19.31 -14.79
CA HIS A 476 14.77 -20.33 -15.58
C HIS A 476 16.06 -19.75 -16.18
#